data_AF-A0A7K4UJT9-F1
#
_entry.id   AF-A0A7K4UJT9-F1
#
_cell.length_a   1.000
_cell.length_b   1.000
_cell.length_c   1.000
_cell.angle_alpha   90.00
_cell.angle_beta   90.00
_cell.angle_gamma   90.00
#
_symmetry.space_group_name_H-M   'P 1'
#
loop_
_entity.id
_entity.type
_entity.pdbx_description
1 polymer ?
#
loop_
_entity_poly.entity_id
_entity_poly.type
_entity_poly.pdbx_seq_one_letter_code
_entity_poly.pdbx_strand_id
1 'polypeptide(L)'
;ACALGPTPPSPPAAVHCPPAGACFSAHLANVSYAEARGACHQRRGSLAWVSGEPELRLLLGLLAKVPAPALFWVGLKRNASACTHEEQPLRGFSWEGVEDGTAPQEVPAALGRWLQEPLRSCLTARCAGLHLAADLGDGPSWGWKE
;
A
#
# COMPACT_ATOMS: atom_id res chain seq x y z
N ALA A 1 -11.44 38.70 8.76
CA ALA A 1 -12.16 37.44 8.51
C ALA A 1 -11.36 36.62 7.52
N CYS A 2 -10.86 35.45 7.90
CA CYS A 2 -10.15 34.57 6.97
C CYS A 2 -11.20 33.83 6.14
N ALA A 3 -11.36 34.20 4.87
CA ALA A 3 -12.18 33.46 3.92
C ALA A 3 -11.28 32.47 3.18
N LEU A 4 -11.61 31.18 3.24
CA LEU A 4 -11.02 30.18 2.36
C LEU A 4 -11.62 30.41 0.96
N GLY A 5 -10.78 30.79 0.00
CA GLY A 5 -11.17 30.83 -1.40
C GLY A 5 -11.59 29.44 -1.89
N PRO A 6 -12.31 29.35 -3.02
CA PRO A 6 -12.76 28.08 -3.56
C PRO A 6 -11.56 27.16 -3.81
N THR A 7 -11.52 26.05 -3.08
CA THR A 7 -10.51 25.01 -3.26
C THR A 7 -10.78 24.31 -4.60
N PRO A 8 -9.75 24.10 -5.44
CA PRO A 8 -9.91 23.27 -6.63
C PRO A 8 -10.37 21.86 -6.21
N PRO A 9 -11.21 21.19 -7.02
CA PRO A 9 -11.72 19.87 -6.68
C PRO A 9 -10.53 18.91 -6.51
N SER A 10 -10.29 18.46 -5.28
CA SER A 10 -9.34 17.39 -5.03
C SER A 10 -9.83 16.13 -5.73
N PRO A 11 -8.95 15.34 -6.37
CA PRO A 11 -9.34 14.04 -6.89
C PRO A 11 -9.98 13.21 -5.78
N PRO A 12 -10.95 12.33 -6.11
CA PRO A 12 -11.64 11.52 -5.13
C PRO A 12 -10.62 10.75 -4.29
N ALA A 13 -10.67 11.01 -2.98
CA ALA A 13 -9.84 10.34 -2.02
C ALA A 13 -10.69 9.89 -0.83
N ALA A 14 -10.54 8.64 -0.42
CA ALA A 14 -11.08 8.16 0.83
C ALA A 14 -10.02 8.39 1.92
N VAL A 15 -10.43 8.82 3.13
CA VAL A 15 -9.52 9.02 4.27
C VAL A 15 -10.04 8.28 5.50
N HIS A 16 -9.14 7.71 6.29
CA HIS A 16 -9.44 7.15 7.60
C HIS A 16 -8.32 7.44 8.60
N CYS A 17 -8.68 8.03 9.74
CA CYS A 17 -7.76 8.33 10.83
C CYS A 17 -8.26 7.64 12.11
N PRO A 18 -7.55 6.63 12.63
CA PRO A 18 -7.86 6.08 13.94
C PRO A 18 -7.56 7.10 15.05
N PRO A 19 -8.13 6.95 16.27
CA PRO A 19 -7.88 7.84 17.40
C PRO A 19 -6.40 7.93 17.82
N ALA A 20 -5.63 6.88 17.55
CA ALA A 20 -4.18 6.83 17.74
C ALA A 20 -3.55 6.06 16.57
N GLY A 21 -2.33 6.47 16.17
CA GLY A 21 -1.61 5.89 15.04
C GLY A 21 -1.65 6.75 13.77
N ALA A 22 -1.39 6.13 12.63
CA ALA A 22 -1.29 6.82 11.34
C ALA A 22 -2.66 6.99 10.65
N CYS A 23 -2.84 8.12 9.97
CA CYS A 23 -3.95 8.35 9.04
C CYS A 23 -3.64 7.71 7.67
N PHE A 24 -4.63 7.05 7.07
CA PHE A 24 -4.55 6.51 5.73
C PHE A 24 -5.42 7.31 4.76
N SER A 25 -4.95 7.48 3.54
CA SER A 25 -5.74 8.03 2.44
C SER A 25 -5.51 7.25 1.15
N ALA A 26 -6.57 7.01 0.39
CA ALA A 26 -6.54 6.31 -0.89
C ALA A 26 -6.78 7.33 -2.01
N HIS A 27 -5.95 7.32 -3.04
CA HIS A 27 -6.01 8.27 -4.17
C HIS A 27 -6.20 7.49 -5.47
N LEU A 28 -7.16 7.89 -6.31
CA LEU A 28 -7.56 7.13 -7.52
C LEU A 28 -6.79 7.52 -8.79
N ALA A 29 -5.74 8.34 -8.66
CA ALA A 29 -4.93 8.74 -9.80
C ALA A 29 -4.15 7.53 -10.34
N ASN A 30 -4.31 7.23 -11.64
CA ASN A 30 -3.54 6.18 -12.30
C ASN A 30 -2.17 6.73 -12.70
N VAL A 31 -1.18 6.50 -11.85
CA VAL A 31 0.19 7.02 -11.99
C VAL A 31 1.20 5.93 -11.66
N SER A 32 2.46 6.14 -12.05
CA SER A 32 3.55 5.25 -11.68
C SER A 32 3.80 5.23 -10.16
N TYR A 33 4.51 4.21 -9.68
CA TYR A 33 4.92 4.11 -8.28
C TYR A 33 5.69 5.36 -7.81
N ALA A 34 6.62 5.85 -8.62
CA ALA A 34 7.44 7.01 -8.29
C ALA A 34 6.61 8.29 -8.18
N GLU A 35 5.64 8.48 -9.08
CA GLU A 35 4.70 9.60 -9.02
C GLU A 35 3.77 9.52 -7.80
N ALA A 36 3.23 8.33 -7.51
CA ALA A 36 2.41 8.11 -6.32
C ALA A 36 3.19 8.41 -5.03
N ARG A 37 4.44 7.91 -4.93
CA ARG A 37 5.34 8.21 -3.82
C ARG A 37 5.60 9.71 -3.69
N GLY A 38 5.90 10.39 -4.80
CA GLY A 38 6.08 11.85 -4.82
C GLY A 38 4.84 12.61 -4.35
N ALA A 39 3.66 12.21 -4.81
CA ALA A 39 2.38 12.81 -4.41
C ALA A 39 2.09 12.61 -2.91
N CYS A 40 2.39 11.45 -2.34
CA CYS A 40 2.29 11.20 -0.90
C CYS A 40 3.25 12.09 -0.10
N HIS A 41 4.51 12.22 -0.53
CA HIS A 41 5.49 13.10 0.12
C HIS A 41 5.09 14.58 0.07
N GLN A 42 4.53 15.07 -1.05
CA GLN A 42 4.02 16.44 -1.16
C GLN A 42 2.89 16.73 -0.16
N ARG A 43 2.13 15.70 0.23
CA ARG A 43 1.09 15.75 1.26
C ARG A 43 1.62 15.54 2.68
N ARG A 44 2.94 15.56 2.86
CA ARG A 44 3.64 15.31 4.14
C ARG A 44 3.38 13.91 4.71
N GLY A 45 3.20 12.93 3.84
CA GLY A 45 3.12 11.51 4.20
C GLY A 45 4.13 10.66 3.42
N SER A 46 3.88 9.35 3.42
CA SER A 46 4.59 8.35 2.63
C SER A 46 3.58 7.43 1.94
N LEU A 47 4.04 6.55 1.05
CA LEU A 47 3.19 5.44 0.62
C LEU A 47 2.83 4.59 1.86
N ALA A 48 1.58 4.14 1.91
CA ALA A 48 1.07 3.41 3.06
C ALA A 48 1.89 2.13 3.31
N TRP A 49 2.21 1.86 4.57
CA TRP A 49 2.79 0.60 5.03
C TRP A 49 1.98 0.10 6.23
N VAL A 50 2.08 -1.20 6.51
CA VAL A 50 1.36 -1.83 7.63
C VAL A 50 2.31 -2.69 8.44
N SER A 51 2.28 -2.51 9.76
CA SER A 51 3.08 -3.30 10.70
C SER A 51 2.46 -4.65 11.03
N GLY A 52 1.12 -4.75 10.93
CA GLY A 52 0.41 -5.99 11.20
C GLY A 52 -1.04 -5.96 10.74
N GLU A 53 -1.81 -6.91 11.27
CA GLU A 53 -3.23 -7.10 10.93
C GLU A 53 -4.16 -5.93 11.30
N PRO A 54 -3.95 -5.18 12.40
CA PRO A 54 -4.80 -4.03 12.70
C PRO A 54 -4.75 -2.97 11.60
N GLU A 55 -3.56 -2.52 11.20
CA GLU A 55 -3.39 -1.51 10.14
C GLU A 55 -3.84 -2.03 8.78
N LEU A 56 -3.59 -3.31 8.49
CA LEU A 56 -4.11 -3.96 7.28
C LEU A 56 -5.63 -3.91 7.23
N ARG A 57 -6.34 -4.20 8.33
CA ARG A 57 -7.80 -4.12 8.38
C ARG A 57 -8.30 -2.69 8.18
N LEU A 58 -7.62 -1.69 8.73
CA LEU A 58 -7.93 -0.28 8.50
C LEU A 58 -7.78 0.09 7.01
N LEU A 59 -6.69 -0.34 6.39
CA LEU A 59 -6.42 -0.12 4.97
C LEU A 59 -7.49 -0.80 4.10
N LEU A 60 -7.82 -2.06 4.35
CA LEU A 60 -8.86 -2.77 3.60
C LEU A 60 -10.24 -2.12 3.77
N GLY A 61 -10.61 -1.70 4.98
CA GLY A 61 -11.87 -1.00 5.24
C GLY A 61 -11.94 0.39 4.58
N LEU A 62 -10.78 1.05 4.40
CA LEU A 62 -10.69 2.28 3.63
C LEU A 62 -10.93 2.01 2.14
N LEU A 63 -10.26 1.01 1.59
CA LEU A 63 -10.30 0.69 0.17
C LEU A 63 -11.64 0.05 -0.26
N ALA A 64 -12.37 -0.59 0.66
CA ALA A 64 -13.72 -1.10 0.41
C ALA A 64 -14.74 0.00 0.03
N LYS A 65 -14.41 1.28 0.28
CA LYS A 65 -15.23 2.44 -0.12
C LYS A 65 -14.98 2.88 -1.56
N VAL A 66 -14.00 2.27 -2.23
CA VAL A 66 -13.63 2.56 -3.62
C VAL A 66 -14.25 1.50 -4.54
N PRO A 67 -14.68 1.86 -5.76
CA PRO A 67 -15.06 0.88 -6.77
C PRO A 67 -13.97 -0.16 -7.01
N ALA A 68 -14.34 -1.45 -6.92
CA ALA A 68 -13.50 -2.59 -7.27
C ALA A 68 -13.82 -3.08 -8.70
N PRO A 69 -12.87 -3.74 -9.41
CA PRO A 69 -11.52 -4.07 -8.97
C PRO A 69 -10.58 -2.86 -8.99
N ALA A 70 -9.62 -2.83 -8.07
CA ALA A 70 -8.67 -1.74 -7.97
C ALA A 70 -7.29 -2.22 -7.50
N LEU A 71 -6.23 -1.55 -7.96
CA LEU A 71 -4.85 -1.78 -7.52
C LEU A 71 -4.30 -0.46 -6.96
N PHE A 72 -3.82 -0.50 -5.73
CA PHE A 72 -3.26 0.66 -5.05
C PHE A 72 -1.79 0.48 -4.77
N TRP A 73 -0.97 1.46 -5.15
CA TRP A 73 0.41 1.51 -4.70
C TRP A 73 0.48 1.67 -3.19
N VAL A 74 1.32 0.84 -2.57
CA VAL A 74 1.69 0.90 -1.16
C VAL A 74 3.21 0.97 -1.07
N GLY A 75 3.77 1.22 0.11
CA GLY A 75 5.21 1.32 0.33
C GLY A 75 5.94 -0.02 0.21
N LEU A 76 5.38 -1.03 -0.45
CA LEU A 76 5.98 -2.36 -0.54
C LEU A 76 6.90 -2.41 -1.77
N LYS A 77 8.21 -2.50 -1.52
CA LYS A 77 9.23 -2.47 -2.56
C LYS A 77 10.35 -3.47 -2.30
N ARG A 78 10.82 -4.10 -3.37
CA ARG A 78 12.02 -4.93 -3.39
C ARG A 78 13.08 -4.21 -4.19
N ASN A 79 14.19 -3.86 -3.56
CA ASN A 79 15.29 -3.16 -4.23
C ASN A 79 16.06 -4.11 -5.16
N ALA A 80 16.81 -3.54 -6.11
CA ALA A 80 17.85 -4.32 -6.79
C ALA A 80 18.82 -4.88 -5.73
N SER A 81 19.29 -6.11 -5.93
CA SER A 81 20.01 -6.98 -4.99
C SER A 81 19.18 -7.71 -3.93
N ALA A 82 17.92 -7.31 -3.69
CA ALA A 82 17.02 -8.07 -2.81
C ALA A 82 16.36 -9.23 -3.57
N CYS A 83 16.76 -10.46 -3.21
CA CYS A 83 16.26 -11.69 -3.82
C CYS A 83 14.81 -11.97 -3.42
N THR A 84 14.07 -12.63 -4.31
CA THR A 84 12.77 -13.22 -3.95
C THR A 84 12.99 -14.43 -3.04
N HIS A 85 12.34 -14.44 -1.88
CA HIS A 85 12.40 -15.54 -0.92
C HIS A 85 11.00 -16.06 -0.61
N GLU A 86 10.60 -17.19 -1.21
CA GLU A 86 9.22 -17.72 -1.13
C GLU A 86 8.78 -18.06 0.30
N GLU A 87 9.74 -18.47 1.13
CA GLU A 87 9.51 -18.78 2.54
C GLU A 87 9.22 -17.54 3.41
N GLN A 88 9.57 -16.34 2.93
CA GLN A 88 9.34 -15.10 3.68
C GLN A 88 7.97 -14.51 3.34
N PRO A 89 7.21 -13.97 4.32
CA PRO A 89 5.87 -13.43 4.07
C PRO A 89 5.81 -12.43 2.91
N LEU A 90 6.73 -11.46 2.87
CA LEU A 90 6.78 -10.43 1.83
C LEU A 90 7.66 -10.79 0.64
N ARG A 91 8.15 -12.03 0.52
CA ARG A 91 8.90 -12.49 -0.65
C ARG A 91 10.14 -11.65 -0.98
N GLY A 92 10.80 -11.12 0.05
CA GLY A 92 11.95 -10.21 -0.09
C GLY A 92 11.61 -8.74 -0.37
N PHE A 93 10.32 -8.39 -0.44
CA PHE A 93 9.88 -6.99 -0.38
C PHE A 93 9.96 -6.46 1.05
N SER A 94 10.20 -5.17 1.17
CA SER A 94 10.24 -4.43 2.43
C SER A 94 9.39 -3.17 2.33
N TRP A 95 8.92 -2.69 3.48
CA TRP A 95 8.23 -1.41 3.56
C TRP A 95 9.22 -0.25 3.41
N GLU A 96 8.98 0.67 2.48
CA GLU A 96 9.67 1.96 2.38
C GLU A 96 8.88 3.07 3.07
N GLY A 97 9.57 4.16 3.43
CA GLY A 97 8.94 5.29 4.14
C GLY A 97 8.64 5.01 5.61
N VAL A 98 9.25 3.96 6.16
CA VAL A 98 9.32 3.68 7.59
C VAL A 98 10.52 4.45 8.13
N GLU A 99 10.34 5.25 9.18
CA GLU A 99 11.48 5.89 9.86
C GLU A 99 12.38 4.78 10.45
N ASP A 100 13.70 4.97 10.38
CA ASP A 100 14.67 3.97 10.83
C ASP A 100 14.32 3.45 12.23
N GLY A 101 14.13 2.13 12.35
CA GLY A 101 13.79 1.45 13.61
C GLY A 101 12.30 1.30 13.92
N THR A 102 11.39 1.82 13.09
CA THR A 102 9.92 1.62 13.27
C THR A 102 9.33 0.52 12.41
N ALA A 103 10.13 -0.08 11.52
CA ALA A 103 9.71 -1.22 10.72
C ALA A 103 9.59 -2.47 11.61
N PRO A 104 8.55 -3.32 11.41
CA PRO A 104 8.46 -4.58 12.13
C PRO A 104 9.72 -5.39 11.89
N GLN A 105 10.40 -5.78 12.97
CA GLN A 105 11.55 -6.69 12.89
C GLN A 105 11.12 -8.07 12.39
N GLU A 106 9.87 -8.44 12.65
CA GLU A 106 9.21 -9.63 12.13
C GLU A 106 7.94 -9.23 11.41
N VAL A 107 7.77 -9.72 10.18
CA VAL A 107 6.53 -9.51 9.43
C VAL A 107 5.58 -10.66 9.74
N PRO A 108 4.36 -10.41 10.23
CA PRO A 108 3.38 -11.46 10.46
C PRO A 108 3.04 -12.23 9.19
N ALA A 109 2.88 -13.56 9.31
CA ALA A 109 2.51 -14.42 8.17
C ALA A 109 1.19 -14.01 7.51
N ALA A 110 0.28 -13.37 8.27
CA ALA A 110 -0.98 -12.81 7.76
C ALA A 110 -0.78 -11.74 6.68
N LEU A 111 0.37 -11.06 6.66
CA LEU A 111 0.75 -10.12 5.60
C LEU A 111 1.34 -10.83 4.37
N GLY A 112 1.45 -12.16 4.35
CA GLY A 112 2.08 -12.92 3.26
C GLY A 112 1.15 -13.30 2.09
N ARG A 113 0.04 -12.58 1.90
CA ARG A 113 -1.00 -12.95 0.91
C ARG A 113 -0.74 -12.30 -0.45
N TRP A 114 -0.16 -13.06 -1.36
CA TRP A 114 0.08 -12.67 -2.76
C TRP A 114 -0.98 -13.28 -3.68
N LEU A 115 -1.51 -12.51 -4.64
CA LEU A 115 -2.45 -13.04 -5.63
C LEU A 115 -1.75 -13.94 -6.66
N GLN A 116 -0.49 -13.64 -6.91
CA GLN A 116 0.41 -14.44 -7.73
C GLN A 116 1.81 -14.32 -7.14
N GLU A 117 2.58 -15.41 -7.19
CA GLU A 117 3.96 -15.39 -6.71
C GLU A 117 4.80 -14.35 -7.50
N PRO A 118 5.53 -13.47 -6.80
CA PRO A 118 6.43 -12.49 -7.42
C PRO A 118 7.46 -13.12 -8.34
N LEU A 119 7.98 -12.32 -9.27
CA LEU A 119 9.03 -12.77 -10.17
C LEU A 119 10.27 -13.14 -9.36
N ARG A 120 10.71 -14.41 -9.48
CA ARG A 120 11.97 -14.88 -8.90
C ARG A 120 13.16 -14.18 -9.55
N SER A 121 13.60 -13.10 -8.93
CA SER A 121 14.69 -12.25 -9.44
C SER A 121 15.48 -11.67 -8.27
N CYS A 122 16.59 -11.00 -8.56
CA CYS A 122 17.34 -10.16 -7.61
C CYS A 122 18.02 -8.98 -8.31
N LEU A 123 17.81 -8.84 -9.62
CA LEU A 123 18.57 -7.91 -10.46
C LEU A 123 17.87 -6.57 -10.64
N THR A 124 16.55 -6.57 -10.59
CA THR A 124 15.72 -5.39 -10.85
C THR A 124 14.88 -5.07 -9.62
N ALA A 125 14.76 -3.78 -9.30
CA ALA A 125 13.81 -3.34 -8.30
C ALA A 125 12.38 -3.61 -8.77
N ARG A 126 11.50 -4.01 -7.84
CA ARG A 126 10.09 -4.29 -8.07
C ARG A 126 9.25 -3.62 -6.99
N CYS A 127 8.07 -3.16 -7.38
CA CYS A 127 7.12 -2.50 -6.49
C CYS A 127 5.86 -3.35 -6.44
N ALA A 128 5.16 -3.34 -5.32
CA ALA A 128 3.92 -4.07 -5.19
C ALA A 128 2.77 -3.13 -4.81
N GLY A 129 1.58 -3.49 -5.26
CA GLY A 129 0.34 -2.84 -4.88
C GLY A 129 -0.58 -3.79 -4.13
N LEU A 130 -1.54 -3.21 -3.41
CA LEU A 130 -2.67 -3.92 -2.83
C LEU A 130 -3.79 -3.99 -3.85
N HIS A 131 -4.10 -5.20 -4.31
CA HIS A 131 -5.21 -5.44 -5.22
C HIS A 131 -6.47 -5.80 -4.44
N LEU A 132 -7.60 -5.23 -4.82
CA LEU A 132 -8.94 -5.62 -4.41
C LEU A 132 -9.66 -6.27 -5.58
N ALA A 133 -10.18 -7.48 -5.36
CA ALA A 133 -11.00 -8.18 -6.34
C ALA A 133 -12.41 -7.57 -6.42
N ALA A 134 -13.03 -7.66 -7.60
CA ALA A 134 -14.48 -7.53 -7.69
C ALA A 134 -15.12 -8.75 -7.01
N ASP A 135 -16.26 -8.56 -6.35
CA ASP A 135 -16.97 -9.54 -5.50
C ASP A 135 -17.62 -10.71 -6.31
N LEU A 136 -16.90 -11.24 -7.30
CA LEU A 136 -17.41 -12.10 -8.37
C LEU A 136 -16.85 -13.54 -8.34
N GLY A 137 -16.29 -14.03 -7.22
CA GLY A 137 -15.83 -15.41 -7.16
C GLY A 137 -15.42 -15.91 -5.77
N ASP A 138 -15.12 -17.21 -5.68
CA ASP A 138 -14.68 -17.95 -4.48
C ASP A 138 -13.23 -17.64 -4.07
N GLY A 139 -12.67 -16.57 -4.64
CA GLY A 139 -11.28 -16.18 -4.51
C GLY A 139 -11.03 -15.18 -3.39
N PRO A 140 -9.76 -14.99 -3.01
CA PRO A 140 -9.37 -13.99 -2.03
C PRO A 140 -9.79 -12.57 -2.47
N SER A 141 -10.60 -11.88 -1.65
CA SER A 141 -11.06 -10.49 -1.89
C SER A 141 -9.94 -9.44 -2.02
N TRP A 142 -8.74 -9.72 -1.51
CA TRP A 142 -7.55 -8.90 -1.64
C TRP A 142 -6.26 -9.72 -1.75
N GLY A 143 -5.16 -9.09 -2.17
CA GLY A 143 -3.81 -9.63 -2.08
C GLY A 143 -2.76 -8.69 -2.67
N TRP A 144 -1.49 -8.93 -2.37
CA TRP A 144 -0.38 -8.21 -2.98
C TRP A 144 -0.19 -8.63 -4.44
N LYS A 145 0.21 -7.67 -5.26
CA LYS A 145 0.52 -7.88 -6.68
C LYS A 145 1.75 -7.06 -7.06
N GLU A 146 2.73 -7.72 -7.66
CA GLU A 146 3.90 -7.09 -8.31
C GLU A 146 3.50 -6.42 -9.64
#